data_AF-H8I6K3-F1
#
_entry.id   AF-H8I6K3-F1
#
_cell.length_a   1.000
_cell.length_b   1.000
_cell.length_c   1.000
_cell.angle_alpha   90.00
_cell.angle_beta   90.00
_cell.angle_gamma   90.00
#
_symmetry.space_group_name_H-M   'P 1'
#
loop_
_entity.id
_entity.type
_entity.pdbx_description
1 polymer ?
#
loop_
_entity_poly.entity_id
_entity_poly.type
_entity_poly.pdbx_seq_one_letter_code
_entity_poly.pdbx_strand_id
1 'polypeptide(L)'
;MRLDKERCGLRMLTEIVINRSGVNYDDVLLACTCRNCNKLMLGGTLTAIPEDSSFRIIIKAPDGVPSTLKGTELLSVTCNCGASYNIIFYGPSYYNGAGIVAYTIIQLDGVEEGLSDALDYMRRREAEPADLDRWLVETLADEFNSAIKIVNEKGVTLVAEDWTESKYSTGWIEE
;
A
#
# COMPACT_ATOMS: atom_id res chain seq x y z
N MET A 1 -5.24 28.63 19.98
CA MET A 1 -4.26 27.91 19.15
C MET A 1 -4.98 27.59 17.86
N ARG A 2 -4.59 28.17 16.72
CA ARG A 2 -5.17 27.76 15.44
C ARG A 2 -4.72 26.31 15.25
N LEU A 3 -5.67 25.39 15.17
CA LEU A 3 -5.41 24.10 14.53
C LEU A 3 -5.02 24.50 13.11
N ASP A 4 -3.72 24.50 12.83
CA ASP A 4 -3.26 24.51 11.45
C ASP A 4 -4.05 23.40 10.77
N LYS A 5 -4.82 23.76 9.72
CA LYS A 5 -5.58 22.80 8.93
C LYS A 5 -4.66 21.60 8.71
N GLU A 6 -5.06 20.44 9.21
CA GLU A 6 -4.35 19.20 8.92
C GLU A 6 -4.12 19.17 7.42
N ARG A 7 -2.85 18.97 7.02
CA ARG A 7 -2.53 18.91 5.61
C ARG A 7 -3.26 17.69 5.07
N CYS A 8 -4.35 17.91 4.35
CA CYS A 8 -4.89 16.91 3.45
C CYS A 8 -3.78 16.53 2.48
N GLY A 9 -3.46 15.25 2.37
CA GLY A 9 -2.31 14.84 1.58
C GLY A 9 -2.08 13.33 1.61
N LEU A 10 -1.20 12.91 0.71
CA LEU A 10 -0.84 11.53 0.50
C LEU A 10 0.63 11.33 0.84
N ARG A 11 0.92 10.33 1.67
CA ARG A 11 2.28 9.88 1.95
C ARG A 11 2.39 8.41 1.64
N MET A 12 3.48 8.00 1.01
CA MET A 12 3.66 6.60 0.62
C MET A 12 5.06 6.07 0.95
N LEU A 13 5.16 4.77 1.21
CA LEU A 13 6.38 4.01 1.36
C LEU A 13 6.22 2.69 0.60
N THR A 14 7.12 2.40 -0.33
CA THR A 14 7.17 1.08 -0.99
C THR A 14 8.40 0.35 -0.53
N GLU A 15 8.21 -0.90 -0.12
CA GLU A 15 9.29 -1.82 0.17
C GLU A 15 9.19 -3.05 -0.74
N ILE A 16 10.34 -3.50 -1.23
CA ILE A 16 10.49 -4.70 -2.03
C ILE A 16 11.44 -5.63 -1.29
N VAL A 17 11.03 -6.88 -1.16
CA VAL A 17 11.83 -7.93 -0.54
C VAL A 17 12.09 -9.01 -1.59
N ILE A 18 13.37 -9.24 -1.87
CA ILE A 18 13.84 -10.34 -2.69
C ILE A 18 14.42 -11.40 -1.75
N ASN A 19 13.73 -12.51 -1.59
CA ASN A 19 14.11 -13.57 -0.68
C ASN A 19 14.48 -14.84 -1.45
N ARG A 20 15.69 -15.36 -1.20
CA ARG A 20 16.23 -16.56 -1.84
C ARG A 20 15.75 -17.87 -1.18
N SER A 21 15.11 -17.77 -0.03
CA SER A 21 14.65 -18.87 0.83
C SER A 21 13.13 -19.08 0.83
N GLY A 22 12.37 -18.23 0.12
CA GLY A 22 10.91 -18.22 0.12
C GLY A 22 10.33 -17.08 0.96
N VAL A 23 9.04 -16.74 0.76
CA VAL A 23 8.42 -15.56 1.39
C VAL A 23 7.32 -15.97 2.36
N ASN A 24 7.36 -15.44 3.58
CA ASN A 24 6.26 -15.50 4.55
C ASN A 24 5.56 -14.14 4.63
N TYR A 25 4.32 -14.06 4.16
CA TYR A 25 3.53 -12.83 4.12
C TYR A 25 3.16 -12.33 5.52
N ASP A 26 2.91 -13.23 6.47
CA ASP A 26 2.45 -12.87 7.82
C ASP A 26 3.52 -12.11 8.62
N ASP A 27 4.80 -12.42 8.41
CA ASP A 27 5.91 -11.72 9.06
C ASP A 27 6.09 -10.30 8.50
N VAL A 28 5.76 -10.10 7.22
CA VAL A 28 5.76 -8.77 6.57
C VAL A 28 4.60 -7.92 7.10
N LEU A 29 3.43 -8.54 7.33
CA LEU A 29 2.23 -7.89 7.88
C LEU A 29 2.44 -7.37 9.30
N LEU A 30 3.11 -8.14 10.16
CA LEU A 30 3.26 -7.83 11.59
C LEU A 30 4.31 -6.76 11.93
N ALA A 31 5.15 -6.37 10.97
CA ALA A 31 6.28 -5.47 11.20
C ALA A 31 5.96 -3.97 11.11
N CYS A 32 4.73 -3.59 10.75
CA CYS A 32 4.40 -2.19 10.50
C CYS A 32 4.00 -1.43 11.78
N THR A 33 4.83 -0.49 12.21
CA THR A 33 4.48 0.50 13.24
C THR A 33 3.81 1.71 12.62
N CYS A 34 2.73 2.19 13.23
CA CYS A 34 2.10 3.47 12.87
C CYS A 34 3.13 4.59 12.96
N ARG A 35 3.37 5.34 11.88
CA ARG A 35 4.34 6.45 11.89
C ARG A 35 3.90 7.65 12.72
N ASN A 36 2.61 7.81 12.94
CA ASN A 36 2.08 8.91 13.76
C ASN A 36 2.37 8.69 15.26
N CYS A 37 2.17 7.48 15.78
CA CYS A 37 2.32 7.21 17.22
C CYS A 37 3.35 6.13 17.59
N ASN A 38 4.06 5.55 16.60
CA ASN A 38 5.06 4.49 16.71
C ASN A 38 4.57 3.20 17.38
N LYS A 39 3.26 2.97 17.47
CA LYS A 39 2.66 1.74 18.01
C LYS A 39 2.42 0.72 16.90
N LEU A 40 2.41 -0.55 17.26
CA LEU A 40 2.01 -1.64 16.36
C LEU A 40 0.57 -1.44 15.88
N MET A 41 0.33 -1.73 14.61
CA MET A 41 -0.99 -1.73 14.04
C MET A 41 -1.55 -3.16 14.06
N LEU A 42 -2.54 -3.41 14.93
CA LEU A 42 -2.98 -4.76 15.28
C LEU A 42 -4.34 -5.15 14.68
N GLY A 43 -4.99 -4.25 13.93
CA GLY A 43 -6.31 -4.49 13.35
C GLY A 43 -6.44 -3.85 11.99
N GLY A 44 -6.92 -4.63 11.02
CA GLY A 44 -7.19 -4.19 9.67
C GLY A 44 -8.11 -5.17 8.93
N THR A 45 -8.62 -4.72 7.79
CA THR A 45 -9.50 -5.47 6.91
C THR A 45 -8.75 -5.80 5.63
N LEU A 46 -8.72 -7.07 5.24
CA LEU A 46 -8.11 -7.54 4.02
C LEU A 46 -9.17 -7.68 2.92
N THR A 47 -8.90 -7.09 1.76
CA THR A 47 -9.74 -7.15 0.58
C THR A 47 -8.92 -7.68 -0.59
N ALA A 48 -9.42 -8.70 -1.28
CA ALA A 48 -8.77 -9.24 -2.47
C ALA A 48 -8.85 -8.22 -3.62
N ILE A 49 -7.73 -8.02 -4.32
CA ILE A 49 -7.67 -7.17 -5.50
C ILE A 49 -8.02 -8.01 -6.73
N PRO A 50 -8.98 -7.59 -7.58
CA PRO A 50 -9.31 -8.29 -8.81
C PRO A 50 -8.11 -8.44 -9.77
N GLU A 51 -8.02 -9.57 -10.47
CA GLU A 51 -6.90 -9.88 -11.38
C GLU A 51 -6.76 -8.90 -12.57
N ASP A 52 -7.87 -8.27 -12.95
CA ASP A 52 -7.98 -7.27 -14.02
C ASP A 52 -7.71 -5.84 -13.54
N SER A 53 -7.38 -5.65 -12.26
CA SER A 53 -7.08 -4.33 -11.70
C SER A 53 -5.84 -3.68 -12.32
N SER A 54 -5.76 -2.36 -12.17
CA SER A 54 -4.62 -1.57 -12.65
C SER A 54 -3.41 -1.60 -11.73
N PHE A 55 -3.53 -2.11 -10.50
CA PHE A 55 -2.46 -2.10 -9.50
C PHE A 55 -1.28 -2.95 -9.94
N ARG A 56 -0.21 -2.27 -10.34
CA ARG A 56 1.03 -2.92 -10.74
C ARG A 56 2.21 -2.01 -10.48
N ILE A 57 3.31 -2.59 -10.01
CA ILE A 57 4.58 -1.88 -9.92
C ILE A 57 5.59 -2.51 -10.87
N ILE A 58 6.49 -1.69 -11.40
CA ILE A 58 7.61 -2.15 -12.22
C ILE A 58 8.87 -2.08 -11.37
N ILE A 59 9.44 -3.23 -11.07
CA ILE A 59 10.71 -3.34 -10.37
C ILE A 59 11.81 -3.56 -11.41
N LYS A 60 12.97 -2.93 -11.21
CA LYS A 60 14.16 -3.24 -12.01
C LYS A 60 15.00 -4.22 -11.23
N ALA A 61 15.14 -5.43 -11.74
CA ALA A 61 16.02 -6.41 -11.13
C ALA A 61 17.50 -6.02 -11.35
N PRO A 62 18.46 -6.61 -10.58
CA PRO A 62 19.88 -6.28 -10.70
C PRO A 62 20.49 -6.51 -12.10
N ASP A 63 19.89 -7.39 -12.91
CA ASP A 63 20.28 -7.62 -14.31
C ASP A 63 19.76 -6.55 -15.28
N GLY A 64 19.01 -5.57 -14.77
CA GLY A 64 18.39 -4.50 -15.54
C GLY A 64 17.05 -4.89 -16.19
N VAL A 65 16.59 -6.13 -16.01
CA VAL A 65 15.32 -6.60 -16.58
C VAL A 65 14.17 -6.10 -15.70
N PRO A 66 13.21 -5.34 -16.28
CA PRO A 66 12.02 -4.93 -15.55
C PRO A 66 11.11 -6.13 -15.32
N SER A 67 10.66 -6.31 -14.08
CA SER A 67 9.61 -7.27 -13.72
C SER A 67 8.38 -6.50 -13.26
N THR A 68 7.20 -6.92 -13.73
CA THR A 68 5.93 -6.35 -13.28
C THR A 68 5.36 -7.23 -12.18
N LEU A 69 5.08 -6.64 -11.02
CA LEU A 69 4.33 -7.28 -9.95
C LEU A 69 2.89 -6.74 -9.97
N LYS A 70 1.91 -7.64 -9.89
CA LYS A 70 0.49 -7.28 -9.79
C LYS A 70 0.09 -7.16 -8.33
N GLY A 71 -0.79 -6.20 -8.05
CA GLY A 71 -1.46 -6.12 -6.75
C GLY A 71 -2.37 -7.32 -6.54
N THR A 72 -2.29 -7.95 -5.38
CA THR A 72 -3.08 -9.13 -5.02
C THR A 72 -4.08 -8.84 -3.92
N GLU A 73 -3.69 -8.03 -2.94
CA GLU A 73 -4.45 -7.80 -1.73
C GLU A 73 -4.28 -6.35 -1.28
N LEU A 74 -5.36 -5.81 -0.71
CA LEU A 74 -5.40 -4.51 -0.04
C LEU A 74 -5.69 -4.75 1.43
N LEU A 75 -4.83 -4.25 2.31
CA LEU A 75 -5.06 -4.22 3.75
C LEU A 75 -5.31 -2.78 4.20
N SER A 76 -6.52 -2.50 4.67
CA SER A 76 -6.89 -1.22 5.26
C SER A 76 -6.77 -1.30 6.78
N VAL A 77 -6.02 -0.38 7.37
CA VAL A 77 -5.62 -0.42 8.79
C VAL A 77 -5.86 0.94 9.41
N THR A 78 -6.58 0.97 10.54
CA THR A 78 -6.77 2.19 11.33
C THR A 78 -6.04 2.05 12.66
N CYS A 79 -5.14 2.98 12.95
CA CYS A 79 -4.46 3.05 14.22
C CYS A 79 -5.33 3.74 15.27
N ASN A 80 -5.17 3.37 16.55
CA ASN A 80 -5.85 4.01 17.68
C ASN A 80 -5.58 5.51 17.82
N CYS A 81 -4.53 6.05 17.19
CA CYS A 81 -4.28 7.49 17.15
C CYS A 81 -5.08 8.22 16.05
N GLY A 82 -5.95 7.52 15.32
CA GLY A 82 -6.74 8.06 14.22
C GLY A 82 -6.04 8.06 12.86
N ALA A 83 -4.77 7.64 12.78
CA ALA A 83 -4.08 7.52 11.51
C ALA A 83 -4.52 6.25 10.75
N SER A 84 -4.82 6.40 9.47
CA SER A 84 -5.25 5.29 8.62
C SER A 84 -4.28 5.04 7.48
N TYR A 85 -4.09 3.77 7.19
CA TYR A 85 -3.12 3.27 6.24
C TYR A 85 -3.78 2.25 5.32
N ASN A 86 -3.45 2.35 4.04
CA ASN A 86 -3.78 1.35 3.06
C ASN A 86 -2.50 0.71 2.56
N ILE A 87 -2.43 -0.61 2.63
CA ILE A 87 -1.25 -1.38 2.25
C ILE A 87 -1.62 -2.28 1.09
N ILE A 88 -0.99 -2.08 -0.06
CA ILE A 88 -1.17 -2.94 -1.24
C ILE A 88 -0.04 -3.95 -1.28
N PHE A 89 -0.37 -5.23 -1.39
CA PHE A 89 0.60 -6.31 -1.60
C PHE A 89 0.74 -6.63 -3.07
N TYR A 90 1.97 -6.86 -3.51
CA TYR A 90 2.31 -7.22 -4.87
C TYR A 90 3.15 -8.50 -4.91
N GLY A 91 2.85 -9.39 -5.87
CA GLY A 91 3.53 -10.67 -6.04
C GLY A 91 2.79 -11.86 -5.40
N PRO A 92 3.43 -13.04 -5.26
CA PRO A 92 4.83 -13.29 -5.53
C PRO A 92 5.13 -13.37 -7.03
N SER A 93 6.37 -13.07 -7.40
CA SER A 93 6.95 -13.48 -8.69
C SER A 93 8.28 -14.17 -8.45
N TYR A 94 8.63 -15.13 -9.31
CA TYR A 94 9.93 -15.79 -9.27
C TYR A 94 10.90 -15.12 -10.26
N TYR A 95 12.07 -14.77 -9.77
CA TYR A 95 13.15 -14.20 -10.55
C TYR A 95 14.45 -14.91 -10.21
N ASN A 96 15.07 -15.58 -11.19
CA ASN A 96 16.32 -16.33 -11.03
C ASN A 96 16.34 -17.28 -9.81
N GLY A 97 15.21 -17.95 -9.54
CA GLY A 97 15.07 -18.87 -8.40
C GLY A 97 14.86 -18.19 -7.04
N ALA A 98 14.76 -16.86 -6.98
CA ALA A 98 14.38 -16.10 -5.79
C ALA A 98 12.91 -15.67 -5.86
N GLY A 99 12.25 -15.62 -4.71
CA GLY A 99 10.91 -15.06 -4.57
C GLY A 99 10.99 -13.55 -4.40
N ILE A 100 10.13 -12.83 -5.11
CA ILE A 100 9.99 -11.38 -4.99
C ILE A 100 8.59 -11.05 -4.51
N VAL A 101 8.53 -10.22 -3.47
CA VAL A 101 7.32 -9.54 -3.03
C VAL A 101 7.57 -8.06 -2.85
N ALA A 102 6.51 -7.28 -2.97
CA ALA A 102 6.55 -5.88 -2.62
C ALA A 102 5.27 -5.48 -1.90
N TYR A 103 5.35 -4.38 -1.15
CA TYR A 103 4.18 -3.75 -0.60
C TYR A 103 4.32 -2.23 -0.61
N THR A 104 3.20 -1.53 -0.79
CA THR A 104 3.14 -0.07 -0.74
C THR A 104 2.19 0.34 0.36
N ILE A 105 2.73 1.00 1.39
CA ILE A 105 1.96 1.64 2.45
C ILE A 105 1.61 3.05 1.99
N ILE A 106 0.35 3.42 2.11
CA ILE A 106 -0.17 4.74 1.78
C ILE A 106 -0.90 5.26 3.01
N GLN A 107 -0.41 6.36 3.56
CA GLN A 107 -1.13 7.14 4.55
C GLN A 107 -1.94 8.21 3.80
N LEU A 108 -3.26 8.12 3.96
CA LEU A 108 -4.20 9.08 3.38
C LEU A 108 -4.71 9.99 4.50
N ASP A 109 -4.16 11.20 4.59
CA ASP A 109 -4.64 12.19 5.55
C ASP A 109 -5.83 12.96 4.91
N GLY A 110 -7.05 12.71 5.41
CA GLY A 110 -8.27 13.44 5.01
C GLY A 110 -9.15 12.79 3.91
N VAL A 111 -8.71 11.71 3.26
CA VAL A 111 -9.53 10.98 2.27
C VAL A 111 -10.68 10.22 2.92
N GLU A 112 -10.51 9.78 4.17
CA GLU A 112 -11.54 9.07 4.92
C GLU A 112 -12.75 9.93 5.26
N GLU A 113 -12.55 11.21 5.60
CA GLU A 113 -13.67 12.15 5.77
C GLU A 113 -14.48 12.25 4.47
N GLY A 114 -13.80 12.36 3.33
CA GLY A 114 -14.46 12.40 2.02
C GLY A 114 -15.20 11.10 1.67
N LEU A 115 -14.61 9.93 1.94
CA LEU A 115 -15.24 8.63 1.71
C LEU A 115 -16.42 8.37 2.64
N SER A 116 -16.28 8.72 3.93
CA SER A 116 -17.34 8.60 4.93
C SER A 116 -18.51 9.53 4.59
N ASP A 117 -18.23 10.79 4.25
CA ASP A 117 -19.25 11.75 3.81
C ASP A 117 -19.96 11.29 2.54
N ALA A 118 -19.22 10.73 1.58
CA ALA A 118 -19.78 10.16 0.36
C ALA A 118 -20.71 8.97 0.66
N LEU A 119 -20.29 8.06 1.54
CA LEU A 119 -21.10 6.90 1.93
C LEU A 119 -22.37 7.32 2.68
N ASP A 120 -22.24 8.24 3.63
CA ASP A 120 -23.38 8.79 4.37
C ASP A 120 -24.36 9.52 3.45
N TYR A 121 -23.84 10.22 2.45
CA TYR A 121 -24.66 10.86 1.42
C TYR A 121 -25.43 9.85 0.56
N MET A 122 -24.77 8.77 0.14
CA MET A 122 -25.41 7.69 -0.63
C MET A 122 -26.48 6.97 0.17
N ARG A 123 -26.22 6.68 1.46
CA ARG A 123 -27.18 6.06 2.38
C ARG A 123 -28.44 6.89 2.55
N ARG A 124 -28.29 8.21 2.75
CA ARG A 124 -29.44 9.14 2.85
C ARG A 124 -30.31 9.18 1.60
N ARG A 125 -29.80 8.67 0.47
CA ARG A 125 -30.47 8.61 -0.82
C ARG A 125 -30.87 7.20 -1.24
N GLU A 126 -30.71 6.21 -0.36
CA GLU A 126 -30.97 4.80 -0.68
C GLU A 126 -30.19 4.32 -1.91
N ALA A 127 -29.01 4.89 -2.14
CA ALA A 127 -28.15 4.65 -3.30
C ALA A 127 -26.80 4.02 -2.89
N GLU A 128 -26.81 3.24 -1.80
CA GLU A 128 -25.61 2.54 -1.33
C GLU A 128 -25.14 1.51 -2.38
N PRO A 129 -23.83 1.37 -2.62
CA PRO A 129 -23.30 0.35 -3.52
C PRO A 129 -23.77 -1.05 -3.09
N ALA A 130 -24.19 -1.86 -4.05
CA ALA A 130 -24.55 -3.26 -3.79
C ALA A 130 -23.35 -4.11 -3.33
N ASP A 131 -22.13 -3.70 -3.70
CA ASP A 131 -20.87 -4.28 -3.29
C ASP A 131 -19.97 -3.17 -2.73
N LEU A 132 -19.98 -3.04 -1.41
CA LEU A 132 -19.25 -1.98 -0.72
C LEU A 132 -17.74 -2.16 -0.83
N ASP A 133 -17.25 -3.39 -0.79
CA ASP A 133 -15.82 -3.71 -0.86
C ASP A 133 -15.25 -3.33 -2.22
N ARG A 134 -15.97 -3.67 -3.29
CA ARG A 134 -15.60 -3.26 -4.65
C ARG A 134 -15.62 -1.75 -4.81
N TRP A 135 -16.65 -1.08 -4.31
CA TRP A 135 -16.75 0.38 -4.38
C TRP A 135 -15.58 1.07 -3.65
N LEU A 136 -15.20 0.57 -2.48
CA LEU A 136 -14.04 1.08 -1.73
C LEU A 136 -12.74 0.91 -2.52
N VAL A 137 -12.50 -0.28 -3.09
CA VAL A 137 -11.30 -0.56 -3.91
C VAL A 137 -11.25 0.38 -5.12
N GLU A 138 -12.35 0.54 -5.84
CA GLU A 138 -12.42 1.41 -7.02
C GLU A 138 -12.25 2.89 -6.65
N THR A 139 -12.83 3.34 -5.53
CA THR A 139 -12.72 4.75 -5.10
C THR A 139 -11.31 5.08 -4.61
N LEU A 140 -10.64 4.14 -3.94
CA LEU A 140 -9.25 4.30 -3.52
C LEU A 140 -8.26 4.12 -4.68
N ALA A 141 -8.68 3.52 -5.80
CA ALA A 141 -7.81 3.20 -6.91
C ALA A 141 -7.12 4.41 -7.53
N ASP A 142 -7.76 5.58 -7.55
CA ASP A 142 -7.18 6.79 -8.13
C ASP A 142 -6.00 7.31 -7.30
N GLU A 143 -6.18 7.40 -5.98
CA GLU A 143 -5.11 7.78 -5.03
C GLU A 143 -3.95 6.77 -5.09
N PHE A 144 -4.28 5.48 -5.17
CA PHE A 144 -3.32 4.40 -5.28
C PHE A 144 -2.56 4.39 -6.60
N ASN A 145 -3.22 4.62 -7.73
CA ASN A 145 -2.57 4.65 -9.04
C ASN A 145 -1.62 5.86 -9.15
N SER A 146 -2.01 6.99 -8.57
CA SER A 146 -1.16 8.18 -8.45
C SER A 146 0.08 7.87 -7.60
N ALA A 147 -0.11 7.17 -6.48
CA ALA A 147 1.01 6.73 -5.64
C ALA A 147 1.97 5.75 -6.35
N ILE A 148 1.42 4.73 -7.03
CA ILE A 148 2.20 3.78 -7.82
C ILE A 148 3.03 4.49 -8.89
N LYS A 149 2.47 5.51 -9.54
CA LYS A 149 3.19 6.30 -10.54
C LYS A 149 4.42 6.97 -9.94
N ILE A 150 4.29 7.59 -8.77
CA ILE A 150 5.41 8.24 -8.07
C ILE A 150 6.51 7.23 -7.71
N VAL A 151 6.14 6.03 -7.27
CA VAL A 151 7.09 4.94 -6.98
C VAL A 151 7.84 4.53 -8.24
N ASN A 152 7.13 4.34 -9.35
CA ASN A 152 7.73 3.98 -10.63
C ASN A 152 8.66 5.08 -11.17
N GLU A 153 8.38 6.36 -10.87
CA GLU A 153 9.19 7.50 -11.28
C GLU A 153 10.44 7.71 -10.40
N LYS A 154 10.29 7.67 -9.07
CA LYS A 154 11.39 7.89 -8.12
C LYS A 154 12.33 6.68 -7.99
N GLY A 155 11.81 5.48 -8.24
CA GLY A 155 12.57 4.24 -8.16
C GLY A 155 12.89 3.81 -6.72
N VAL A 156 13.38 2.58 -6.58
CA VAL A 156 13.73 1.97 -5.30
C VAL A 156 15.25 1.93 -5.08
N THR A 157 15.65 2.00 -3.81
CA THR A 157 17.06 1.95 -3.40
C THR A 157 17.32 0.76 -2.50
N LEU A 158 18.48 0.11 -2.65
CA LEU A 158 18.88 -0.98 -1.75
C LEU A 158 19.13 -0.42 -0.35
N VAL A 159 18.40 -0.92 0.65
CA VAL A 159 18.49 -0.47 2.05
C VAL A 159 19.11 -1.51 2.97
N ALA A 160 18.97 -2.79 2.64
CA ALA A 160 19.62 -3.88 3.36
C ALA A 160 19.88 -5.06 2.43
N GLU A 161 21.00 -5.75 2.63
CA GLU A 161 21.33 -6.98 1.90
C GLU A 161 22.10 -7.95 2.81
N ASP A 162 21.69 -9.21 2.80
CA ASP A 162 22.42 -10.32 3.38
C ASP A 162 22.45 -11.53 2.42
N TRP A 163 22.83 -12.70 2.95
CA TRP A 163 22.96 -13.91 2.12
C TRP A 163 21.61 -14.52 1.71
N THR A 164 20.55 -14.29 2.49
CA THR A 164 19.17 -14.77 2.26
C THR A 164 18.29 -13.77 1.53
N GLU A 165 18.48 -12.48 1.80
CA GLU A 165 17.50 -11.45 1.48
C GLU A 165 18.13 -10.12 1.04
N SER A 166 17.48 -9.46 0.07
CA SER A 166 17.75 -8.08 -0.30
C SER A 166 16.48 -7.25 -0.14
N LYS A 167 16.56 -6.15 0.62
CA LYS A 167 15.47 -5.20 0.84
C LYS A 167 15.74 -3.90 0.11
N TYR A 168 14.73 -3.44 -0.62
CA TYR A 168 14.74 -2.16 -1.31
C TYR A 168 13.60 -1.29 -0.83
N SER A 169 13.82 0.02 -0.78
CA SER A 169 12.81 0.98 -0.35
C SER A 169 12.85 2.25 -1.19
N THR A 170 11.68 2.86 -1.40
CA THR A 170 11.57 4.23 -1.90
C THR A 170 11.75 5.30 -0.81
N GLY A 171 11.77 4.90 0.47
CA GLY A 171 11.58 5.82 1.59
C GLY A 171 10.16 6.41 1.64
N TRP A 172 9.90 7.28 2.62
CA TRP A 172 8.64 8.05 2.63
C TRP A 172 8.70 9.12 1.56
N ILE A 173 7.74 9.06 0.66
CA ILE A 173 7.53 10.04 -0.39
C ILE A 173 6.29 10.85 -0.03
N GLU A 174 6.47 12.17 0.11
CA GLU A 174 5.39 13.14 0.21
C GLU A 174 5.05 13.65 -1.20
N GLU A 175 3.75 13.73 -1.51
CA GLU A 175 3.19 14.38 -2.71
C GLU A 175 2.64 15.78 -2.38
#